data_AF-A0A1J3JLD5-F1
#
_entry.id   AF-A0A1J3JLD5-F1
#
_cell.length_a   1.000
_cell.length_b   1.000
_cell.length_c   1.000
_cell.angle_alpha   90.00
_cell.angle_beta   90.00
_cell.angle_gamma   90.00
#
_symmetry.space_group_name_H-M   'P 1'
#
loop_
_entity.id
_entity.type
_entity.pdbx_description
1 polymer ?
#
loop_
_entity_poly.entity_id
_entity_poly.type
_entity_poly.pdbx_seq_one_letter_code
_entity_poly.pdbx_strand_id
1 'polypeptide(L)'
;LTFPASSARVKATERFEAVYPLLKEVALAGASGSKAMKQVTQQIFTFALKLAGEGNPVLAKEATAIAIWSVTENVDCCKHWDNLYKENLAASVAVLKRLVEEWKDHSLKISSSPSDSATLNRAMKSFRLKNEEAITEGGANVSLYKEADKSCKVISGRLSGSGCLKGTAITAVVLAAAGAAAAVVLSSNPEAMTELKNLVDSLDLDQYVNAITTALKN
;
A
#
# COMPACT_ATOMS: atom_id res chain seq x y z
N LEU A 1 -27.76 7.65 -28.00
CA LEU A 1 -26.36 7.92 -27.60
C LEU A 1 -25.79 8.92 -28.60
N THR A 2 -25.47 10.14 -28.16
CA THR A 2 -24.93 11.20 -29.03
C THR A 2 -23.40 11.17 -28.96
N PHE A 3 -22.74 11.35 -30.10
CA PHE A 3 -21.28 11.37 -30.17
C PHE A 3 -20.72 12.55 -29.35
N PRO A 4 -19.65 12.38 -28.55
CA PRO A 4 -19.13 13.44 -27.69
C PRO A 4 -18.65 14.64 -28.50
N ALA A 5 -18.82 15.85 -27.95
CA ALA A 5 -18.30 17.08 -28.55
C ALA A 5 -16.76 17.03 -28.72
N SER A 6 -16.23 17.74 -29.73
CA SER A 6 -14.80 17.69 -30.06
C SER A 6 -13.89 18.08 -28.89
N SER A 7 -14.28 19.09 -28.11
CA SER A 7 -13.54 19.53 -26.92
C SER A 7 -13.47 18.46 -25.84
N ALA A 8 -14.56 17.73 -25.62
CA ALA A 8 -14.59 16.61 -24.67
C ALA A 8 -13.67 15.46 -25.11
N ARG A 9 -13.55 15.22 -26.42
CA ARG A 9 -12.64 14.20 -26.96
C ARG A 9 -11.16 14.59 -26.78
N VAL A 10 -10.81 15.84 -27.10
CA VAL A 10 -9.43 16.35 -26.90
C VAL A 10 -9.02 16.22 -25.43
N LYS A 11 -9.89 16.67 -24.51
CA LYS A 11 -9.65 16.55 -23.07
C LYS A 11 -9.50 15.10 -22.60
N ALA A 12 -10.25 14.17 -23.19
CA ALA A 12 -10.10 12.75 -22.89
C ALA A 12 -8.77 12.19 -23.40
N THR A 13 -8.32 12.61 -24.59
CA THR A 13 -7.01 12.25 -25.13
C THR A 13 -5.88 12.78 -24.26
N GLU A 14 -5.91 14.06 -23.86
CA GLU A 14 -4.90 14.66 -22.97
C GLU A 14 -4.78 13.89 -21.63
N ARG A 15 -5.92 13.52 -21.04
CA ARG A 15 -5.96 12.69 -19.82
C ARG A 15 -5.32 11.31 -20.04
N PHE A 16 -5.58 10.69 -21.19
CA PHE A 16 -5.01 9.39 -21.51
C PHE A 16 -3.50 9.49 -21.73
N GLU A 17 -3.04 10.50 -22.46
CA GLU A 17 -1.62 10.77 -22.69
C GLU A 17 -0.86 11.02 -21.38
N ALA A 18 -1.48 11.70 -20.41
CA ALA A 18 -0.88 11.93 -19.10
C ALA A 18 -0.66 10.63 -18.30
N VAL A 19 -1.54 9.63 -18.44
CA VAL A 19 -1.44 8.34 -17.72
C VAL A 19 -0.66 7.30 -18.53
N TYR A 20 -0.49 7.51 -19.84
CA TYR A 20 0.15 6.58 -20.75
C TYR A 20 1.58 6.15 -20.32
N PRO A 21 2.47 7.04 -19.83
CA PRO A 21 3.79 6.62 -19.35
C PRO A 21 3.70 5.55 -18.26
N LEU A 22 2.81 5.72 -17.27
CA LEU A 22 2.62 4.75 -16.20
C LEU A 22 2.07 3.41 -16.75
N LEU A 23 1.10 3.47 -17.68
CA LEU A 23 0.58 2.25 -18.32
C LEU A 23 1.65 1.50 -19.13
N LYS A 24 2.53 2.25 -19.81
CA LYS A 24 3.65 1.69 -20.54
C LYS A 24 4.64 1.00 -19.60
N GLU A 25 5.02 1.64 -18.49
CA GLU A 25 5.90 1.03 -17.49
C GLU A 25 5.28 -0.23 -16.88
N VAL A 26 3.98 -0.21 -16.55
CA VAL A 26 3.26 -1.41 -16.08
C VAL A 26 3.31 -2.54 -17.12
N ALA A 27 3.09 -2.22 -18.40
CA ALA A 27 3.13 -3.22 -19.47
C ALA A 27 4.54 -3.79 -19.70
N LEU A 28 5.58 -2.99 -19.49
CA LEU A 28 6.98 -3.40 -19.66
C LEU A 28 7.59 -4.07 -18.43
N ALA A 29 7.02 -3.88 -17.24
CA ALA A 29 7.54 -4.40 -15.98
C ALA A 29 7.57 -5.95 -15.91
N GLY A 30 6.87 -6.63 -16.82
CA GLY A 30 6.92 -8.08 -16.96
C GLY A 30 6.10 -8.83 -15.91
N ALA A 31 6.58 -9.99 -15.48
CA ALA A 31 5.83 -10.87 -14.58
C ALA A 31 5.70 -10.32 -13.15
N SER A 32 4.64 -10.76 -12.46
CA SER A 32 4.45 -10.51 -11.03
C SER A 32 5.70 -10.93 -10.22
N GLY A 33 6.08 -10.10 -9.25
CA GLY A 33 7.24 -10.31 -8.40
C GLY A 33 8.59 -9.85 -8.97
N SER A 34 8.65 -9.45 -10.26
CA SER A 34 9.88 -8.90 -10.85
C SER A 34 10.33 -7.62 -10.13
N LYS A 35 11.62 -7.30 -10.20
CA LYS A 35 12.16 -6.06 -9.59
C LYS A 35 11.49 -4.81 -10.18
N ALA A 36 11.29 -4.77 -11.49
CA ALA A 36 10.61 -3.68 -12.18
C ALA A 36 9.15 -3.56 -11.74
N MET A 37 8.42 -4.67 -11.66
CA MET A 37 7.03 -4.68 -11.21
C MET A 37 6.91 -4.22 -9.76
N LYS A 38 7.83 -4.62 -8.88
CA LYS A 38 7.85 -4.12 -7.49
C LYS A 38 7.97 -2.59 -7.41
N GLN A 39 8.83 -1.99 -8.22
CA GLN A 39 9.01 -0.53 -8.27
C GLN A 39 7.76 0.17 -8.81
N VAL A 40 7.20 -0.32 -9.93
CA VAL A 40 5.98 0.22 -10.51
C VAL A 40 4.81 0.13 -9.53
N THR A 41 4.66 -1.00 -8.82
CA THR A 41 3.62 -1.19 -7.80
C THR A 41 3.77 -0.20 -6.63
N GLN A 42 4.98 0.19 -6.23
CA GLN A 42 5.20 1.23 -5.21
C GLN A 42 4.78 2.62 -5.68
N GLN A 43 5.02 2.95 -6.95
CA GLN A 43 4.54 4.20 -7.53
C GLN A 43 3.02 4.22 -7.61
N ILE A 44 2.41 3.14 -8.12
CA ILE A 44 0.95 2.97 -8.16
C ILE A 44 0.35 3.13 -6.76
N PHE A 45 0.94 2.48 -5.76
CA PHE A 45 0.50 2.62 -4.37
C PHE A 45 0.49 4.07 -3.91
N THR A 46 1.56 4.82 -4.20
CA THR A 46 1.70 6.22 -3.80
C THR A 46 0.62 7.09 -4.43
N PHE A 47 0.37 6.93 -5.73
CA PHE A 47 -0.71 7.65 -6.43
C PHE A 47 -2.08 7.27 -5.88
N ALA A 48 -2.34 5.98 -5.73
CA ALA A 48 -3.61 5.47 -5.23
C ALA A 48 -3.89 5.94 -3.80
N LEU A 49 -2.88 5.99 -2.93
CA LEU A 49 -3.02 6.52 -1.58
C LEU A 49 -3.37 8.01 -1.59
N LYS A 50 -2.68 8.84 -2.38
CA LYS A 50 -2.99 10.28 -2.49
C LYS A 50 -4.43 10.49 -3.00
N LEU A 51 -4.82 9.77 -4.05
CA LEU A 51 -6.15 9.86 -4.66
C LEU A 51 -7.27 9.33 -3.74
N ALA A 52 -6.99 8.36 -2.88
CA ALA A 52 -7.95 7.86 -1.89
C ALA A 52 -8.38 8.93 -0.86
N GLY A 53 -7.57 9.98 -0.68
CA GLY A 53 -7.89 11.13 0.16
C GLY A 53 -8.62 12.26 -0.57
N GLU A 54 -8.81 12.17 -1.88
CA GLU A 54 -9.44 13.23 -2.68
C GLU A 54 -10.97 13.19 -2.59
N GLY A 55 -11.61 14.35 -2.83
CA GLY A 55 -13.04 14.57 -2.54
C GLY A 55 -14.05 13.86 -3.45
N ASN A 56 -13.63 13.12 -4.47
CA ASN A 56 -14.54 12.35 -5.32
C ASN A 56 -14.73 10.94 -4.74
N PRO A 57 -15.92 10.60 -4.20
CA PRO A 57 -16.12 9.33 -3.48
C PRO A 57 -16.02 8.09 -4.38
N VAL A 58 -16.38 8.21 -5.66
CA VAL A 58 -16.26 7.09 -6.62
C VAL A 58 -14.79 6.80 -6.90
N LEU A 59 -14.00 7.85 -7.17
CA LEU A 59 -12.56 7.71 -7.42
C LEU A 59 -11.81 7.28 -6.16
N ALA A 60 -12.15 7.84 -5.00
CA ALA A 60 -11.53 7.46 -3.74
C ALA A 60 -11.75 5.98 -3.43
N LYS A 61 -12.95 5.44 -3.73
CA LYS A 61 -13.24 4.01 -3.59
C LYS A 61 -12.32 3.16 -4.47
N GLU A 62 -12.18 3.49 -5.75
CA GLU A 62 -11.31 2.75 -6.67
C GLU A 62 -9.84 2.88 -6.28
N ALA A 63 -9.39 4.09 -5.94
CA ALA A 63 -8.03 4.35 -5.48
C ALA A 63 -7.70 3.55 -4.21
N THR A 64 -8.64 3.43 -3.27
CA THR A 64 -8.48 2.59 -2.08
C THR A 64 -8.29 1.11 -2.45
N ALA A 65 -9.07 0.60 -3.42
CA ALA A 65 -8.93 -0.78 -3.90
C ALA A 65 -7.56 -1.02 -4.55
N ILE A 66 -7.10 -0.08 -5.38
CA ILE A 66 -5.78 -0.14 -6.02
C ILE A 66 -4.67 -0.10 -4.97
N ALA A 67 -4.76 0.76 -3.96
CA ALA A 67 -3.79 0.84 -2.88
C ALA A 67 -3.69 -0.49 -2.10
N ILE A 68 -4.82 -1.12 -1.80
CA ILE A 68 -4.85 -2.46 -1.18
C ILE A 68 -4.22 -3.49 -2.10
N TRP A 69 -4.60 -3.52 -3.38
CA TRP A 69 -3.99 -4.43 -4.35
C TRP A 69 -2.47 -4.29 -4.36
N SER A 70 -1.94 -3.06 -4.41
CA SER A 70 -0.49 -2.81 -4.41
C SER A 70 0.21 -3.31 -3.13
N VAL A 71 -0.42 -3.18 -1.96
CA VAL A 71 0.12 -3.72 -0.69
C VAL A 71 0.14 -5.25 -0.71
N THR A 72 -0.89 -5.88 -1.27
CA THR A 72 -0.94 -7.36 -1.37
C THR A 72 -0.02 -7.92 -2.46
N GLU A 73 0.26 -7.15 -3.52
CA GLU A 73 1.13 -7.53 -4.62
C GLU A 73 2.61 -7.30 -4.28
N ASN A 74 2.92 -6.23 -3.57
CA ASN A 74 4.25 -5.92 -3.11
C ASN A 74 4.23 -5.35 -1.68
N VAL A 75 4.64 -6.16 -0.71
CA VAL A 75 4.65 -5.75 0.69
C VAL A 75 5.62 -4.60 0.99
N ASP A 76 6.60 -4.32 0.11
CA ASP A 76 7.46 -3.14 0.25
C ASP A 76 6.68 -1.82 0.12
N CYS A 77 5.44 -1.84 -0.41
CA CYS A 77 4.51 -0.71 -0.33
C CYS A 77 4.23 -0.30 1.13
N CYS A 78 4.29 -1.23 2.09
CA CYS A 78 4.13 -0.92 3.51
C CYS A 78 5.20 0.06 4.03
N LYS A 79 6.43 -0.01 3.49
CA LYS A 79 7.51 0.92 3.85
C LYS A 79 7.22 2.33 3.34
N HIS A 80 6.71 2.43 2.10
CA HIS A 80 6.31 3.70 1.50
C HIS A 80 5.11 4.30 2.24
N TRP A 81 4.13 3.45 2.57
CA TRP A 81 2.98 3.84 3.38
C TRP A 81 3.43 4.40 4.73
N ASP A 82 4.41 3.78 5.38
CA ASP A 82 4.95 4.25 6.66
C ASP A 82 5.45 5.69 6.63
N ASN A 83 6.14 6.07 5.56
CA ASN A 83 6.64 7.42 5.36
C ASN A 83 5.53 8.43 5.06
N LEU A 84 4.55 8.04 4.24
CA LEU A 84 3.47 8.92 3.77
C LEU A 84 2.28 9.02 4.75
N TYR A 85 2.29 8.23 5.81
CA TYR A 85 1.13 7.99 6.67
C TYR A 85 0.57 9.25 7.33
N LYS A 86 1.42 10.06 7.98
CA LYS A 86 0.97 11.27 8.69
C LYS A 86 0.43 12.31 7.72
N GLU A 87 1.05 12.46 6.54
CA GLU A 87 0.65 13.40 5.49
C GLU A 87 -0.66 12.99 4.80
N ASN A 88 -0.94 11.68 4.72
CA ASN A 88 -2.10 11.11 4.03
C ASN A 88 -3.02 10.38 5.01
N LEU A 89 -3.25 10.94 6.20
CA LEU A 89 -3.96 10.25 7.28
C LEU A 89 -5.39 9.85 6.90
N ALA A 90 -6.18 10.78 6.33
CA ALA A 90 -7.56 10.50 5.95
C ALA A 90 -7.65 9.38 4.89
N ALA A 91 -6.77 9.41 3.88
CA ALA A 91 -6.66 8.35 2.89
C ALA A 91 -6.23 7.02 3.53
N SER A 92 -5.25 7.06 4.44
CA SER A 92 -4.77 5.89 5.16
C SER A 92 -5.88 5.25 6.01
N VAL A 93 -6.73 6.05 6.66
CA VAL A 93 -7.91 5.57 7.38
C VAL A 93 -8.85 4.82 6.43
N ALA A 94 -9.12 5.36 5.23
CA ALA A 94 -9.97 4.70 4.24
C ALA A 94 -9.38 3.36 3.78
N VAL A 95 -8.08 3.32 3.46
CA VAL A 95 -7.36 2.09 3.09
C VAL A 95 -7.38 1.07 4.22
N LEU A 96 -7.08 1.46 5.45
CA LEU A 96 -7.08 0.58 6.61
C LEU A 96 -8.46 0.00 6.92
N LYS A 97 -9.52 0.82 6.85
CA LYS A 97 -10.90 0.36 7.05
C LYS A 97 -11.30 -0.66 6.00
N ARG A 98 -11.08 -0.35 4.72
CA ARG A 98 -11.43 -1.24 3.64
C ARG A 98 -10.63 -2.54 3.70
N LEU A 99 -9.34 -2.48 4.07
CA LEU A 99 -8.52 -3.67 4.30
C LEU A 99 -9.06 -4.53 5.47
N VAL A 100 -9.65 -3.91 6.51
CA VAL A 100 -10.35 -4.63 7.58
C VAL A 100 -11.65 -5.27 7.08
N GLU A 101 -12.42 -4.58 6.25
CA GLU A 101 -13.69 -5.08 5.71
C GLU A 101 -13.47 -6.26 4.75
N GLU A 102 -12.54 -6.10 3.81
CA GLU A 102 -12.21 -7.06 2.74
C GLU A 102 -11.11 -8.05 3.14
N TRP A 103 -10.78 -8.14 4.43
CA TRP A 103 -9.65 -8.95 4.89
C TRP A 103 -9.70 -10.40 4.41
N LYS A 104 -10.89 -11.00 4.35
CA LYS A 104 -11.03 -12.39 3.88
C LYS A 104 -10.53 -12.56 2.45
N ASP A 105 -10.74 -11.56 1.60
CA ASP A 105 -10.36 -11.58 0.18
C ASP A 105 -8.84 -11.45 0.00
N HIS A 106 -8.18 -10.68 0.87
CA HIS A 106 -6.75 -10.38 0.77
C HIS A 106 -5.88 -11.28 1.66
N SER A 107 -6.47 -11.90 2.68
CA SER A 107 -5.75 -12.63 3.74
C SER A 107 -4.90 -13.77 3.22
N LEU A 108 -5.41 -14.58 2.30
CA LEU A 108 -4.66 -15.70 1.71
C LEU A 108 -3.37 -15.23 1.04
N LYS A 109 -3.43 -14.10 0.32
CA LYS A 109 -2.26 -13.54 -0.36
C LYS A 109 -1.26 -12.96 0.64
N ILE A 110 -1.73 -12.21 1.63
CA ILE A 110 -0.89 -11.64 2.70
C ILE A 110 -0.24 -12.73 3.55
N SER A 111 -0.96 -13.82 3.82
CA SER A 111 -0.48 -14.94 4.64
C SER A 111 0.31 -15.98 3.85
N SER A 112 0.36 -15.88 2.52
CA SER A 112 1.13 -16.81 1.67
C SER A 112 2.63 -16.76 1.97
N SER A 113 3.14 -15.62 2.45
CA SER A 113 4.52 -15.39 2.85
C SER A 113 4.57 -14.93 4.32
N PRO A 114 5.23 -15.69 5.24
CA PRO A 114 5.42 -15.25 6.62
C PRO A 114 6.19 -13.93 6.72
N SER A 115 7.11 -13.67 5.80
CA SER A 115 7.86 -12.40 5.71
C SER A 115 6.94 -11.23 5.38
N ASP A 116 5.98 -11.43 4.49
CA ASP A 116 5.07 -10.37 4.05
C ASP A 116 4.07 -10.04 5.17
N SER A 117 3.52 -11.07 5.80
CA SER A 117 2.72 -10.94 7.03
C SER A 117 3.48 -10.17 8.13
N ALA A 118 4.76 -10.51 8.36
CA ALA A 118 5.60 -9.82 9.35
C ALA A 118 5.87 -8.36 8.98
N THR A 119 6.05 -8.06 7.69
CA THR A 119 6.27 -6.70 7.19
C THR A 119 5.02 -5.84 7.33
N LEU A 120 3.85 -6.36 6.97
CA LEU A 120 2.57 -5.67 7.19
C LEU A 120 2.32 -5.44 8.68
N ASN A 121 2.58 -6.44 9.54
CA ASN A 121 2.42 -6.30 10.99
C ASN A 121 3.36 -5.24 11.56
N ARG A 122 4.60 -5.14 11.05
CA ARG A 122 5.54 -4.08 11.42
C ARG A 122 5.00 -2.69 11.08
N ALA A 123 4.44 -2.52 9.88
CA ALA A 123 3.82 -1.26 9.48
C ALA A 123 2.61 -0.92 10.37
N MET A 124 1.74 -1.90 10.67
CA MET A 124 0.62 -1.67 11.61
C MET A 124 1.11 -1.22 12.99
N LYS A 125 2.16 -1.82 13.53
CA LYS A 125 2.77 -1.39 14.81
C LYS A 125 3.31 0.03 14.73
N SER A 126 3.99 0.38 13.65
CA SER A 126 4.50 1.74 13.42
C SER A 126 3.37 2.78 13.36
N PHE A 127 2.29 2.50 12.61
CA PHE A 127 1.11 3.35 12.56
C PHE A 127 0.49 3.54 13.94
N ARG A 128 0.37 2.46 14.72
CA ARG A 128 -0.15 2.55 16.09
C ARG A 128 0.67 3.45 16.98
N LEU A 129 2.01 3.37 16.93
CA LEU A 129 2.87 4.29 17.68
C LEU A 129 2.63 5.75 17.28
N LYS A 130 2.58 6.04 15.97
CA LYS A 130 2.29 7.37 15.43
C LYS A 130 0.88 7.88 15.83
N ASN A 131 -0.08 6.97 15.92
CA ASN A 131 -1.45 7.29 16.34
C ASN A 131 -1.51 7.58 17.84
N GLU A 132 -0.87 6.74 18.67
CA GLU A 132 -0.84 6.90 20.12
C GLU A 132 -0.17 8.24 20.50
N GLU A 133 0.97 8.57 19.87
CA GLU A 133 1.63 9.88 19.99
C GLU A 133 0.65 11.03 19.69
N ALA A 134 0.07 11.06 18.49
CA ALA A 134 -0.84 12.15 18.08
C ALA A 134 -2.13 12.23 18.90
N ILE A 135 -2.63 11.10 19.43
CA ILE A 135 -3.80 11.09 20.33
C ILE A 135 -3.44 11.72 21.68
N THR A 136 -2.24 11.45 22.19
CA THR A 136 -1.78 12.00 23.48
C THR A 136 -1.45 13.49 23.40
N GLU A 137 -0.84 13.93 22.30
CA GLU A 137 -0.56 15.35 22.05
C GLU A 137 -1.85 16.18 21.87
N GLY A 138 -2.90 15.54 21.35
CA GLY A 138 -4.15 16.22 21.04
C GLY A 138 -4.06 17.03 19.74
N GLY A 139 -5.21 17.43 19.19
CA GLY A 139 -5.26 18.21 17.95
C GLY A 139 -6.52 17.97 17.12
N ALA A 140 -6.59 18.62 15.96
CA ALA A 140 -7.78 18.58 15.08
C ALA A 140 -8.08 17.18 14.52
N ASN A 141 -7.05 16.33 14.36
CA ASN A 141 -7.16 15.02 13.69
C ASN A 141 -7.26 13.83 14.65
N VAL A 142 -7.48 14.05 15.96
CA VAL A 142 -7.51 12.98 16.98
C VAL A 142 -8.54 11.88 16.65
N SER A 143 -9.68 12.23 16.05
CA SER A 143 -10.69 11.27 15.62
C SER A 143 -10.17 10.30 14.55
N LEU A 144 -9.47 10.82 13.53
CA LEU A 144 -8.86 10.04 12.46
C LEU A 144 -7.78 9.10 13.01
N TYR A 145 -6.92 9.59 13.91
CA TYR A 145 -5.89 8.76 14.55
C TYR A 145 -6.49 7.62 15.39
N LYS A 146 -7.56 7.88 16.15
CA LYS A 146 -8.29 6.84 16.90
C LYS A 146 -8.87 5.76 15.98
N GLU A 147 -9.41 6.19 14.85
CA GLU A 147 -10.02 5.29 13.89
C GLU A 147 -8.97 4.43 13.17
N ALA A 148 -7.86 5.04 12.75
CA ALA A 148 -6.73 4.32 12.19
C ALA A 148 -6.15 3.30 13.18
N ASP A 149 -5.95 3.69 14.45
CA ASP A 149 -5.44 2.78 15.50
C ASP A 149 -6.36 1.57 15.70
N LYS A 150 -7.68 1.78 15.70
CA LYS A 150 -8.66 0.68 15.77
C LYS A 150 -8.47 -0.30 14.61
N SER A 151 -8.36 0.19 13.38
CA SER A 151 -8.14 -0.66 12.20
C SER A 151 -6.80 -1.39 12.27
N CYS A 152 -5.71 -0.72 12.64
CA CYS A 152 -4.39 -1.34 12.80
C CYS A 152 -4.41 -2.45 13.87
N LYS A 153 -5.11 -2.26 14.99
CA LYS A 153 -5.29 -3.30 16.02
C LYS A 153 -5.98 -4.54 15.47
N VAL A 154 -7.06 -4.35 14.70
CA VAL A 154 -7.79 -5.47 14.08
C VAL A 154 -6.90 -6.22 13.08
N ILE A 155 -6.17 -5.50 12.23
CA ILE A 155 -5.25 -6.11 11.24
C ILE A 155 -4.14 -6.88 11.94
N SER A 156 -3.44 -6.28 12.92
CA SER A 156 -2.41 -6.98 13.68
C SER A 156 -2.94 -8.22 14.40
N GLY A 157 -4.13 -8.15 15.01
CA GLY A 157 -4.76 -9.30 15.66
C GLY A 157 -5.06 -10.45 14.69
N ARG A 158 -5.46 -10.12 13.46
CA ARG A 158 -5.71 -11.12 12.41
C ARG A 158 -4.42 -11.73 11.86
N LEU A 159 -3.36 -10.93 11.69
CA LEU A 159 -2.04 -11.37 11.25
C LEU A 159 -1.37 -12.33 12.26
N SER A 160 -1.63 -12.14 13.55
CA SER A 160 -1.08 -13.01 14.60
C SER A 160 -1.76 -14.38 14.70
N GLY A 161 -2.84 -14.64 13.98
CA GLY A 161 -3.41 -15.98 13.79
C GLY A 161 -3.86 -16.71 15.06
N SER A 162 -5.19 -16.77 15.27
CA SER A 162 -5.91 -17.79 16.06
C SER A 162 -5.72 -17.82 17.59
N GLY A 163 -6.65 -17.17 18.30
CA GLY A 163 -7.25 -17.75 19.50
C GLY A 163 -6.48 -17.58 20.82
N CYS A 164 -6.89 -16.57 21.59
CA CYS A 164 -7.21 -16.89 22.98
C CYS A 164 -8.43 -17.83 22.94
N LEU A 165 -8.17 -19.13 22.76
CA LEU A 165 -8.98 -20.15 23.40
C LEU A 165 -8.83 -19.88 24.90
N LYS A 166 -9.78 -19.14 25.48
CA LYS A 166 -10.06 -19.29 26.89
C LYS A 166 -10.48 -20.76 27.08
N GLY A 167 -9.52 -21.59 27.48
CA GLY A 167 -9.71 -22.91 28.08
C GLY A 167 -10.32 -23.99 27.19
N THR A 168 -9.46 -24.81 26.58
CA THR A 168 -9.51 -26.28 26.76
C THR A 168 -8.16 -26.85 26.32
N ALA A 169 -7.46 -27.47 27.27
CA ALA A 169 -6.23 -28.21 27.02
C ALA A 169 -6.52 -29.40 26.10
N ILE A 170 -5.80 -29.51 25.00
CA ILE A 170 -5.63 -30.78 24.29
C ILE A 170 -4.13 -31.00 24.10
N THR A 171 -3.62 -31.88 24.93
CA THR A 171 -2.29 -32.50 24.90
C THR A 171 -2.15 -33.31 23.61
N ALA A 172 -1.09 -33.10 22.84
CA ALA A 172 -0.56 -34.14 21.95
C ALA A 172 0.95 -33.97 21.77
N VAL A 173 1.62 -35.09 22.00
CA VAL A 173 3.05 -35.31 22.19
C VAL A 173 3.71 -35.67 20.86
N VAL A 174 4.89 -35.05 20.60
CA VAL A 174 6.10 -35.53 19.91
C VAL A 174 5.98 -36.16 18.51
N LEU A 175 6.75 -35.61 17.56
CA LEU A 175 7.73 -36.42 16.80
C LEU A 175 8.88 -35.54 16.29
N ALA A 176 10.10 -36.01 16.54
CA ALA A 176 11.37 -35.37 16.22
C ALA A 176 11.95 -35.86 14.88
N ALA A 177 12.91 -35.07 14.36
CA ALA A 177 14.00 -35.40 13.44
C ALA A 177 13.73 -35.45 11.92
N ALA A 178 14.30 -34.47 11.20
CA ALA A 178 15.28 -34.65 10.10
C ALA A 178 15.56 -33.28 9.43
N GLY A 179 16.83 -32.92 9.24
CA GLY A 179 17.27 -31.59 8.80
C GLY A 179 17.54 -31.45 7.29
N ALA A 180 17.91 -30.22 6.88
CA ALA A 180 18.87 -29.88 5.81
C ALA A 180 18.95 -28.36 5.60
N ALA A 181 20.09 -27.92 5.08
CA ALA A 181 20.64 -26.58 5.03
C ALA A 181 20.04 -25.61 3.99
N ALA A 182 20.25 -24.30 4.18
CA ALA A 182 21.03 -23.44 3.27
C ALA A 182 20.91 -21.96 3.68
N ALA A 183 22.03 -21.33 4.04
CA ALA A 183 22.16 -19.88 4.08
C ALA A 183 22.84 -19.43 2.78
N VAL A 184 22.21 -18.52 2.03
CA VAL A 184 22.84 -17.83 0.89
C VAL A 184 22.90 -16.34 1.20
N VAL A 185 24.13 -15.84 1.18
CA VAL A 185 24.52 -14.44 1.36
C VAL A 185 24.16 -13.66 0.08
N LEU A 186 23.53 -12.49 0.22
CA LEU A 186 23.39 -11.51 -0.86
C LEU A 186 24.49 -10.45 -0.71
N SER A 187 25.29 -10.26 -1.76
CA SER A 187 26.23 -9.15 -1.88
C SER A 187 25.50 -7.90 -2.39
N SER A 188 25.70 -6.77 -1.70
CA SER A 188 25.18 -5.45 -2.08
C SER A 188 26.19 -4.73 -2.97
N ASN A 189 25.77 -4.28 -4.16
CA ASN A 189 26.55 -3.37 -5.00
C ASN A 189 26.08 -1.91 -4.78
N PRO A 190 26.91 -1.02 -4.19
CA PRO A 190 26.53 0.34 -3.84
C PRO A 190 26.45 1.32 -5.02
N GLU A 191 27.13 1.06 -6.14
CA GLU A 191 27.17 1.97 -7.31
C GLU A 191 25.83 2.02 -8.04
N ALA A 192 25.15 0.87 -8.16
CA ALA A 192 23.81 0.81 -8.76
C ALA A 192 22.75 1.56 -7.93
N MET A 193 23.00 1.75 -6.64
CA MET A 193 22.09 2.45 -5.73
C MET A 193 22.22 3.99 -5.86
N THR A 194 23.39 4.48 -6.28
CA THR A 194 23.66 5.91 -6.43
C THR A 194 23.08 6.45 -7.75
N GLU A 195 23.16 5.70 -8.84
CA GLU A 195 22.54 6.09 -10.11
C GLU A 195 21.00 6.10 -10.04
N LEU A 196 20.41 5.14 -9.31
CA LEU A 196 18.96 5.08 -9.09
C LEU A 196 18.44 6.25 -8.25
N LYS A 197 19.21 6.68 -7.24
CA LYS A 197 18.87 7.85 -6.43
C LYS A 197 18.82 9.13 -7.28
N ASN A 198 19.80 9.29 -8.17
CA ASN A 198 19.86 10.44 -9.09
C ASN A 198 18.71 10.45 -10.11
N LEU A 199 18.20 9.28 -10.52
CA LEU A 199 17.03 9.19 -11.42
C LEU A 199 15.70 9.45 -10.70
N VAL A 200 15.59 9.06 -9.43
CA VAL A 200 14.40 9.35 -8.60
C VAL A 200 14.34 10.84 -8.27
N ASP A 201 15.48 11.46 -7.98
CA ASP A 201 15.57 12.89 -7.66
C ASP A 201 15.36 13.78 -8.92
N SER A 202 15.47 13.23 -10.15
CA SER A 202 15.18 13.97 -11.39
C SER A 202 13.72 13.88 -11.86
N LEU A 203 12.94 12.97 -11.28
CA LEU A 203 11.52 12.83 -11.57
C LEU A 203 10.74 13.78 -10.67
N ASP A 204 10.41 14.97 -11.17
CA ASP A 204 9.68 16.00 -10.42
C ASP A 204 8.23 15.56 -10.14
N LEU A 205 8.06 14.73 -9.10
CA LEU A 205 6.84 14.00 -8.76
C LEU A 205 5.66 14.93 -8.44
N ASP A 206 5.93 16.14 -7.99
CA ASP A 206 4.91 17.11 -7.62
C ASP A 206 4.18 17.66 -8.86
N GLN A 207 4.85 17.70 -10.01
CA GLN A 207 4.23 18.13 -11.27
C GLN A 207 3.16 17.12 -11.75
N TYR A 208 3.43 15.82 -11.62
CA TYR A 208 2.50 14.77 -12.02
C TYR A 208 1.26 14.69 -11.13
N VAL A 209 1.44 14.82 -9.81
CA VAL A 209 0.33 14.81 -8.86
C VAL A 209 -0.59 16.01 -9.12
N ASN A 210 -0.03 17.21 -9.29
CA ASN A 210 -0.81 18.42 -9.57
C ASN A 210 -1.55 18.33 -10.91
N ALA A 211 -0.93 17.76 -11.96
CA ALA A 211 -1.57 17.57 -13.25
C ALA A 211 -2.75 16.59 -13.17
N ILE A 212 -2.59 15.47 -12.46
CA ILE A 212 -3.64 14.45 -12.27
C ILE A 212 -4.79 15.03 -11.44
N THR A 213 -4.50 15.66 -10.30
CA THR A 213 -5.53 16.28 -9.43
C THR A 213 -6.28 17.40 -10.15
N THR A 214 -5.62 18.19 -11.02
CA THR A 214 -6.28 19.23 -11.83
C THR A 214 -7.15 18.63 -12.93
N ALA A 215 -6.69 17.55 -13.57
CA ALA A 215 -7.45 16.87 -14.61
C ALA A 215 -8.72 16.20 -14.07
N LEU A 216 -8.71 15.73 -12.81
CA LEU A 216 -9.84 15.06 -12.16
C LEU A 216 -10.89 16.01 -11.56
N LYS A 217 -10.56 17.29 -11.34
CA LYS A 217 -11.49 18.32 -10.82
C LYS A 217 -12.43 18.93 -11.86
N ASN A 218 -12.19 18.73 -13.15
CA ASN A 218 -12.96 19.30 -14.27
C ASN A 218 -13.70 18.24 -15.10
#